data_AF-A0A7C6SC60-F1
#
_entry.id   AF-A0A7C6SC60-F1
#
_cell.length_a   1.000
_cell.length_b   1.000
_cell.length_c   1.000
_cell.angle_alpha   90.00
_cell.angle_beta   90.00
_cell.angle_gamma   90.00
#
_symmetry.space_group_name_H-M   'P 1'
#
loop_
_entity.id
_entity.type
_entity.pdbx_description
1 polymer ?
#
loop_
_entity_poly.entity_id
_entity_poly.type
_entity_poly.pdbx_seq_one_letter_code
_entity_poly.pdbx_strand_id
1 'polypeptide(L)'
;YPTHTNQWALAGLWPVSSNGINHSNQDKFQVFAASFARKSAHTKERYMFTRLLSENQSGAASPFIAFDIFLKNVTGSPFSDNLYLDEGTSVTFSDDTEPEIIETMEDVLNSIRFGFLKIGSVPLNSDIKTIQGIKCNNQCEFVIYEPNSAKHSNETIERIKERYDYDLVDGEYLPTYGVIKAGSRLEFSRIIPTEDGYKIDYDPEYFALQRTITSFENSIFKIPNAITKMRIYVWIEGQDFDSLETNSDGASVNLVINFVKDLASYEQ
;
A
#
# COMPACT_ATOMS: atom_id res chain seq x y z
N TYR A 1 -3.27 19.02 11.36
CA TYR A 1 -2.49 20.27 11.54
C TYR A 1 -2.60 21.09 10.27
N PRO A 2 -2.49 22.44 10.27
CA PRO A 2 -2.98 23.29 9.17
C PRO A 2 -2.41 23.04 7.77
N THR A 3 -1.17 22.53 7.67
CA THR A 3 -0.48 22.24 6.40
C THR A 3 -0.57 20.77 5.98
N HIS A 4 -1.42 19.98 6.65
CA HIS A 4 -1.58 18.57 6.33
C HIS A 4 -2.16 18.37 4.93
N THR A 5 -1.80 17.25 4.31
CA THR A 5 -2.32 16.85 2.99
C THR A 5 -3.00 15.49 3.09
N ASN A 6 -3.80 15.31 4.15
CA ASN A 6 -4.47 14.03 4.40
C ASN A 6 -5.48 13.73 3.31
N GLN A 7 -5.53 12.46 2.91
CA GLN A 7 -6.45 11.90 1.94
C GLN A 7 -7.40 10.97 2.70
N TRP A 8 -8.68 11.17 2.50
CA TRP A 8 -9.74 10.32 3.03
C TRP A 8 -10.54 9.75 1.87
N ALA A 9 -11.04 8.54 2.06
CA ALA A 9 -11.78 7.78 1.07
C ALA A 9 -13.29 7.81 1.35
N LEU A 10 -13.89 9.00 1.48
CA LEU A 10 -15.34 9.11 1.71
C LEU A 10 -16.18 8.54 0.55
N ALA A 11 -15.60 8.48 -0.66
CA ALA A 11 -16.22 7.85 -1.83
C ALA A 11 -15.88 6.35 -1.98
N GLY A 12 -15.33 5.74 -0.93
CA GLY A 12 -14.79 4.38 -0.94
C GLY A 12 -13.34 4.32 -1.41
N LEU A 13 -12.68 3.22 -1.06
CA LEU A 13 -11.39 2.86 -1.66
C LEU A 13 -11.64 2.37 -3.08
N TRP A 14 -10.78 2.78 -4.01
CA TRP A 14 -10.79 2.26 -5.38
C TRP A 14 -9.40 1.72 -5.70
N PRO A 15 -9.30 0.69 -6.56
CA PRO A 15 -8.02 0.17 -7.01
C PRO A 15 -7.11 1.28 -7.54
N VAL A 16 -5.96 1.42 -6.89
CA VAL A 16 -4.86 2.29 -7.29
C VAL A 16 -3.57 1.49 -7.23
N SER A 17 -2.49 2.07 -7.69
CA SER A 17 -1.20 1.40 -7.63
C SER A 17 -0.12 2.33 -7.13
N SER A 18 0.89 1.80 -6.46
CA SER A 18 2.06 2.59 -6.07
C SER A 18 3.34 2.06 -6.71
N ASN A 19 4.25 2.97 -7.03
CA ASN A 19 5.60 2.57 -7.38
C ASN A 19 6.39 2.07 -6.15
N GLY A 20 5.92 2.31 -4.92
CA GLY A 20 6.43 1.72 -3.68
C GLY A 20 7.88 2.04 -3.29
N ILE A 21 8.61 2.77 -4.12
CA ILE A 21 10.04 2.97 -3.95
C ILE A 21 10.39 4.32 -3.35
N ASN A 22 11.45 4.31 -2.55
CA ASN A 22 12.05 5.50 -1.98
C ASN A 22 12.82 6.30 -3.04
N HIS A 23 12.63 7.60 -3.06
CA HIS A 23 13.44 8.55 -3.83
C HIS A 23 13.89 9.71 -2.94
N SER A 24 15.04 10.29 -3.28
CA SER A 24 15.60 11.44 -2.57
C SER A 24 14.59 12.57 -2.37
N ASN A 25 14.36 12.95 -1.10
CA ASN A 25 13.43 14.00 -0.65
C ASN A 25 11.93 13.76 -0.94
N GLN A 26 11.53 12.53 -1.25
CA GLN A 26 10.12 12.20 -1.41
C GLN A 26 9.49 11.90 -0.03
N ASP A 27 8.44 12.63 0.33
CA ASP A 27 7.71 12.47 1.60
C ASP A 27 6.34 11.80 1.43
N LYS A 28 6.10 11.20 0.25
CA LYS A 28 4.85 10.53 -0.13
C LYS A 28 5.12 9.32 -1.01
N PHE A 29 4.22 8.35 -1.06
CA PHE A 29 4.24 7.37 -2.15
C PHE A 29 3.76 8.04 -3.44
N GLN A 30 4.24 7.59 -4.61
CA GLN A 30 3.56 7.93 -5.85
C GLN A 30 2.38 6.98 -5.99
N VAL A 31 1.17 7.50 -6.04
CA VAL A 31 -0.07 6.72 -6.18
C VAL A 31 -0.69 7.02 -7.54
N PHE A 32 -0.99 5.99 -8.30
CA PHE A 32 -1.51 6.05 -9.66
C PHE A 32 -2.93 5.51 -9.73
N ALA A 33 -3.83 6.29 -10.32
CA ALA A 33 -5.15 5.80 -10.70
C ALA A 33 -5.13 5.31 -12.14
N ALA A 34 -5.90 4.26 -12.42
CA ALA A 34 -6.07 3.69 -13.75
C ALA A 34 -7.42 4.04 -14.36
N SER A 35 -7.46 4.13 -15.69
CA SER A 35 -8.68 4.05 -16.49
C SER A 35 -8.45 3.13 -17.68
N PHE A 36 -9.53 2.55 -18.21
CA PHE A 36 -9.45 1.54 -19.25
C PHE A 36 -10.21 1.95 -20.51
N ALA A 37 -9.64 1.69 -21.69
CA ALA A 37 -10.32 1.84 -22.97
C ALA A 37 -10.14 0.57 -23.82
N ARG A 38 -11.15 0.19 -24.61
CA ARG A 38 -11.02 -0.96 -25.53
C ARG A 38 -9.93 -0.70 -26.57
N LYS A 39 -9.12 -1.71 -26.88
CA LYS A 39 -8.11 -1.62 -27.96
C LYS A 39 -8.78 -1.54 -29.34
N SER A 40 -9.87 -2.28 -29.53
CA SER A 40 -10.69 -2.28 -30.74
C SER A 40 -12.15 -2.56 -30.37
N ALA A 41 -13.09 -2.12 -31.22
CA ALA A 41 -14.51 -2.45 -31.06
C ALA A 41 -14.79 -3.97 -31.13
N HIS A 42 -13.89 -4.73 -31.76
CA HIS A 42 -14.03 -6.16 -32.03
C HIS A 42 -13.30 -7.06 -31.03
N THR A 43 -12.55 -6.50 -30.08
CA THR A 43 -11.80 -7.29 -29.08
C THR A 43 -12.25 -6.96 -27.65
N LYS A 44 -12.13 -7.93 -26.74
CA LYS A 44 -12.31 -7.71 -25.30
C LYS A 44 -11.07 -7.07 -24.65
N GLU A 45 -9.96 -6.96 -25.39
CA GLU A 45 -8.73 -6.38 -24.89
C GLU A 45 -8.87 -4.89 -24.59
N ARG A 46 -8.25 -4.45 -23.50
CA ARG A 46 -8.25 -3.06 -23.06
C ARG A 46 -6.82 -2.54 -22.92
N TYR A 47 -6.67 -1.27 -23.25
CA TYR A 47 -5.57 -0.44 -22.83
C TYR A 47 -5.86 0.13 -21.45
N MET A 48 -4.84 0.19 -20.61
CA MET A 48 -4.82 0.91 -19.34
C MET A 48 -4.12 2.26 -19.54
N PHE A 49 -4.68 3.29 -18.93
CA PHE A 49 -4.11 4.63 -18.83
C PHE A 49 -3.94 4.93 -17.36
N THR A 50 -2.73 5.31 -16.96
CA THR A 50 -2.41 5.58 -15.57
C THR A 50 -2.01 7.03 -15.41
N ARG A 51 -2.45 7.65 -14.32
CA ARG A 51 -2.09 9.03 -13.97
C ARG A 51 -1.68 9.11 -12.51
N LEU A 52 -0.65 9.89 -12.24
CA LEU A 52 -0.25 10.22 -10.88
C LEU A 52 -1.37 11.02 -10.20
N LEU A 53 -1.74 10.62 -8.98
CA LEU A 53 -2.65 11.35 -8.13
C LEU A 53 -1.89 12.45 -7.39
N SER A 54 -2.51 13.62 -7.27
CA SER A 54 -1.91 14.75 -6.54
C SER A 54 -2.34 14.72 -5.09
N GLU A 55 -1.35 14.86 -4.20
CA GLU A 55 -1.55 14.99 -2.75
C GLU A 55 -1.11 16.37 -2.27
N ASN A 56 -1.20 17.41 -3.09
CA ASN A 56 -0.72 18.76 -2.72
C ASN A 56 -1.61 19.47 -1.70
N GLN A 57 -2.83 18.97 -1.49
CA GLN A 57 -3.83 19.48 -0.56
C GLN A 57 -4.58 18.32 0.08
N SER A 58 -5.28 18.58 1.18
CA SER A 58 -6.17 17.58 1.77
C SER A 58 -7.30 17.22 0.79
N GLY A 59 -7.61 15.92 0.68
CA GLY A 59 -8.69 15.39 -0.15
C GLY A 59 -9.64 14.55 0.67
N ALA A 60 -10.94 14.74 0.49
CA ALA A 60 -11.96 13.99 1.23
C ALA A 60 -12.55 12.81 0.42
N ALA A 61 -12.35 12.79 -0.89
CA ALA A 61 -12.89 11.78 -1.80
C ALA A 61 -11.76 11.18 -2.66
N SER A 62 -10.67 10.82 -2.00
CA SER A 62 -9.52 10.17 -2.64
C SER A 62 -9.74 8.66 -2.69
N PRO A 63 -9.23 7.95 -3.73
CA PRO A 63 -9.42 6.51 -3.85
C PRO A 63 -8.57 5.69 -2.86
N PHE A 64 -7.83 6.36 -1.99
CA PHE A 64 -6.96 5.80 -0.96
C PHE A 64 -7.02 6.68 0.29
N ILE A 65 -6.58 6.12 1.41
CA ILE A 65 -6.40 6.84 2.66
C ILE A 65 -4.92 7.20 2.80
N ALA A 66 -4.63 8.44 3.20
CA ALA A 66 -3.29 8.82 3.61
C ALA A 66 -3.32 9.90 4.69
N PHE A 67 -2.57 9.72 5.76
CA PHE A 67 -2.55 10.69 6.86
C PHE A 67 -1.24 10.64 7.62
N ASP A 68 -0.92 11.74 8.29
CA ASP A 68 0.28 11.81 9.10
C ASP A 68 -0.04 11.56 10.58
N ILE A 69 0.88 10.85 11.24
CA ILE A 69 0.93 10.73 12.69
C ILE A 69 2.29 11.19 13.21
N PHE A 70 2.32 11.52 14.50
CA PHE A 70 3.53 11.94 15.20
C PHE A 70 3.77 11.01 16.38
N LEU A 71 4.83 10.21 16.30
CA LEU A 71 5.24 9.27 17.32
C LEU A 71 6.22 9.96 18.26
N LYS A 72 5.83 10.17 19.52
CA LYS A 72 6.73 10.64 20.57
C LYS A 72 7.36 9.42 21.24
N ASN A 73 8.59 9.08 20.87
CA ASN A 73 9.32 7.98 21.49
C ASN A 73 10.23 8.49 22.60
N VAL A 74 9.99 8.02 23.83
CA VAL A 74 10.83 8.30 24.99
C VAL A 74 11.45 6.98 25.43
N THR A 75 12.64 6.69 24.90
CA THR A 75 13.38 5.45 25.21
C THR A 75 14.45 5.67 26.28
N GLY A 76 14.97 6.90 26.42
CA GLY A 76 16.06 7.20 27.35
C GLY A 76 17.42 6.60 26.95
N SER A 77 17.44 5.78 25.90
CA SER A 77 18.63 5.23 25.25
C SER A 77 19.16 6.16 24.14
N PRO A 78 20.48 6.19 23.89
CA PRO A 78 21.03 6.82 22.68
C PRO A 78 20.73 6.04 21.39
N PHE A 79 20.28 4.79 21.50
CA PHE A 79 19.95 3.93 20.37
C PHE A 79 18.47 4.08 19.99
N SER A 80 18.17 3.78 18.72
CA SER A 80 16.80 3.78 18.22
C SER A 80 16.11 2.45 18.53
N ASP A 81 14.85 2.52 18.96
CA ASP A 81 13.98 1.36 19.16
C ASP A 81 13.49 0.83 17.81
N ASN A 82 13.15 -0.45 17.69
CA ASN A 82 12.45 -0.94 16.51
C ASN A 82 10.94 -0.75 16.70
N LEU A 83 10.28 -0.30 15.65
CA LEU A 83 8.83 -0.18 15.55
C LEU A 83 8.32 -1.32 14.68
N TYR A 84 7.33 -2.06 15.18
CA TYR A 84 6.68 -3.17 14.51
C TYR A 84 5.18 -2.92 14.41
N LEU A 85 4.55 -3.71 13.54
CA LEU A 85 3.13 -4.00 13.61
C LEU A 85 2.93 -5.26 14.46
N ASP A 86 1.73 -5.46 15.00
CA ASP A 86 1.36 -6.71 15.68
C ASP A 86 0.01 -7.25 15.18
N GLU A 87 -0.42 -8.38 15.77
CA GLU A 87 -1.66 -9.09 15.44
C GLU A 87 -2.94 -8.26 15.60
N GLY A 88 -2.89 -7.11 16.28
CA GLY A 88 -3.99 -6.16 16.32
C GLY A 88 -4.15 -5.34 15.03
N THR A 89 -3.20 -5.40 14.10
CA THR A 89 -3.32 -4.79 12.77
C THR A 89 -4.18 -5.68 11.88
N SER A 90 -5.30 -5.16 11.40
CA SER A 90 -6.26 -5.95 10.63
C SER A 90 -7.07 -5.12 9.65
N VAL A 91 -7.60 -5.81 8.65
CA VAL A 91 -8.66 -5.30 7.78
C VAL A 91 -9.76 -6.35 7.73
N THR A 92 -10.96 -5.96 8.11
CA THR A 92 -12.13 -6.84 8.10
C THR A 92 -13.32 -6.09 7.55
N PHE A 93 -14.37 -6.80 7.16
CA PHE A 93 -15.67 -6.17 6.94
C PHE A 93 -16.21 -5.58 8.24
N SER A 94 -17.12 -4.62 8.10
CA SER A 94 -17.90 -4.10 9.23
C SER A 94 -18.86 -5.17 9.75
N ASP A 95 -19.15 -5.13 11.05
CA ASP A 95 -19.99 -6.14 11.72
C ASP A 95 -21.43 -6.20 11.16
N ASP A 96 -21.86 -5.14 10.47
CA ASP A 96 -23.16 -5.00 9.82
C ASP A 96 -23.16 -5.36 8.33
N THR A 97 -22.03 -5.76 7.76
CA THR A 97 -21.95 -6.19 6.36
C THR A 97 -22.68 -7.53 6.17
N GLU A 98 -23.55 -7.60 5.15
CA GLU A 98 -24.33 -8.81 4.86
C GLU A 98 -23.40 -9.98 4.42
N PRO A 99 -23.66 -11.23 4.84
CA PRO A 99 -22.80 -12.37 4.51
C PRO A 99 -22.58 -12.60 3.01
N GLU A 100 -23.60 -12.35 2.19
CA GLU A 100 -23.52 -12.46 0.72
C GLU A 100 -22.54 -11.42 0.12
N ILE A 101 -22.47 -10.23 0.73
CA ILE A 101 -21.49 -9.19 0.33
C ILE A 101 -20.08 -9.59 0.77
N ILE A 102 -19.93 -10.20 1.96
CA ILE A 102 -18.64 -10.69 2.44
C ILE A 102 -18.08 -11.75 1.48
N GLU A 103 -18.89 -12.75 1.13
CA GLU A 103 -18.50 -13.84 0.21
C GLU A 103 -18.10 -13.31 -1.17
N THR A 104 -18.77 -12.28 -1.67
CA THR A 104 -18.47 -11.71 -3.00
C THR A 104 -17.30 -10.72 -3.00
N MET A 105 -16.85 -10.26 -1.83
CA MET A 105 -15.85 -9.19 -1.72
C MET A 105 -14.59 -9.58 -0.95
N GLU A 106 -14.51 -10.77 -0.35
CA GLU A 106 -13.38 -11.16 0.50
C GLU A 106 -12.03 -11.05 -0.24
N ASP A 107 -12.01 -11.35 -1.54
CA ASP A 107 -10.85 -11.23 -2.42
C ASP A 107 -10.27 -9.82 -2.44
N VAL A 108 -11.14 -8.79 -2.43
CA VAL A 108 -10.70 -7.39 -2.46
C VAL A 108 -9.90 -7.04 -1.19
N LEU A 109 -10.17 -7.70 -0.06
CA LEU A 109 -9.38 -7.50 1.17
C LEU A 109 -7.98 -8.11 1.05
N ASN A 110 -7.77 -9.13 0.20
CA ASN A 110 -6.44 -9.67 -0.05
C ASN A 110 -5.53 -8.66 -0.76
N SER A 111 -6.12 -7.81 -1.60
CA SER A 111 -5.43 -6.74 -2.31
C SER A 111 -5.17 -5.48 -1.48
N ILE A 112 -5.57 -5.42 -0.20
CA ILE A 112 -5.31 -4.25 0.63
C ILE A 112 -3.84 -4.20 1.02
N ARG A 113 -3.29 -2.98 1.01
CA ARG A 113 -1.91 -2.67 1.36
C ARG A 113 -1.86 -1.54 2.37
N PHE A 114 -0.93 -1.64 3.30
CA PHE A 114 -0.56 -0.54 4.19
C PHE A 114 0.79 0.01 3.80
N GLY A 115 0.91 1.33 3.69
CA GLY A 115 2.16 2.00 3.39
C GLY A 115 2.58 2.85 4.56
N PHE A 116 3.85 2.77 4.93
CA PHE A 116 4.44 3.57 6.00
C PHE A 116 5.61 4.36 5.44
N LEU A 117 5.65 5.66 5.75
CA LEU A 117 6.76 6.55 5.46
C LEU A 117 7.27 7.19 6.74
N LYS A 118 8.47 6.84 7.18
CA LYS A 118 9.18 7.63 8.19
C LYS A 118 9.77 8.86 7.50
N ILE A 119 9.20 10.04 7.76
CA ILE A 119 9.59 11.29 7.09
C ILE A 119 10.83 11.91 7.74
N GLY A 120 10.87 11.92 9.08
CA GLY A 120 11.96 12.55 9.83
C GLY A 120 11.64 12.66 11.31
N SER A 121 12.62 13.10 12.11
CA SER A 121 12.49 13.22 13.56
C SER A 121 13.09 14.53 14.08
N VAL A 122 12.53 15.05 15.17
CA VAL A 122 13.01 16.24 15.88
C VAL A 122 13.11 15.98 17.39
N PRO A 123 13.96 16.72 18.14
CA PRO A 123 14.10 16.53 19.58
C PRO A 123 12.77 16.62 20.36
N LEU A 124 12.67 15.91 21.49
CA LEU A 124 11.47 15.81 22.33
C LEU A 124 10.95 17.16 22.87
N ASN A 125 11.79 18.18 22.92
CA ASN A 125 11.47 19.53 23.38
C ASN A 125 11.16 20.51 22.23
N SER A 126 11.04 20.03 21.00
CA SER A 126 10.72 20.87 19.84
C SER A 126 9.31 21.47 19.96
N ASP A 127 9.12 22.68 19.45
CA ASP A 127 7.82 23.33 19.41
C ASP A 127 6.90 22.72 18.35
N ILE A 128 5.60 22.98 18.48
CA ILE A 128 4.54 22.43 17.62
C ILE A 128 4.77 22.76 16.14
N LYS A 129 5.25 23.97 15.82
CA LYS A 129 5.47 24.39 14.43
C LYS A 129 6.62 23.61 13.81
N THR A 130 7.69 23.38 14.57
CA THR A 130 8.81 22.53 14.16
C THR A 130 8.37 21.08 13.96
N ILE A 131 7.59 20.51 14.87
CA ILE A 131 7.07 19.13 14.76
C ILE A 131 6.21 18.98 13.50
N GLN A 132 5.23 19.86 13.28
CA GLN A 132 4.34 19.80 12.12
C GLN A 132 5.07 20.05 10.79
N GLY A 133 6.17 20.81 10.84
CA GLY A 133 7.00 21.18 9.71
C GLY A 133 8.08 20.18 9.30
N ILE A 134 8.13 18.99 9.91
CA ILE A 134 9.08 17.93 9.53
C ILE A 134 8.89 17.55 8.05
N LYS A 135 10.00 17.52 7.32
CA LYS A 135 10.10 17.19 5.89
C LYS A 135 11.16 16.12 5.68
N CYS A 136 11.06 15.43 4.54
CA CYS A 136 12.09 14.50 4.11
C CYS A 136 13.41 15.22 3.84
N ASN A 137 14.53 14.62 4.27
CA ASN A 137 15.89 15.13 4.09
C ASN A 137 16.83 14.04 3.54
N ASN A 138 16.41 13.31 2.51
CA ASN A 138 17.07 12.12 1.95
C ASN A 138 17.19 10.91 2.89
N GLN A 139 16.69 10.98 4.13
CA GLN A 139 16.71 9.87 5.09
C GLN A 139 15.32 9.26 5.33
N CYS A 140 14.38 9.50 4.41
CA CYS A 140 13.07 8.89 4.53
C CYS A 140 13.15 7.40 4.27
N GLU A 141 12.34 6.65 5.01
CA GLU A 141 12.26 5.21 4.88
C GLU A 141 10.82 4.86 4.52
N PHE A 142 10.66 3.95 3.56
CA PHE A 142 9.39 3.52 3.00
C PHE A 142 9.25 2.04 3.29
N VAL A 143 8.08 1.61 3.73
CA VAL A 143 7.73 0.20 3.92
C VAL A 143 6.30 -0.03 3.46
N ILE A 144 6.08 -1.12 2.74
CA ILE A 144 4.75 -1.65 2.44
C ILE A 144 4.53 -2.88 3.31
N TYR A 145 3.35 -3.00 3.91
CA TYR A 145 2.89 -4.21 4.57
C TYR A 145 1.74 -4.81 3.76
N GLU A 146 1.89 -6.10 3.43
CA GLU A 146 0.90 -6.90 2.71
C GLU A 146 0.35 -7.97 3.66
N PRO A 147 -0.84 -7.75 4.26
CA PRO A 147 -1.38 -8.66 5.28
C PRO A 147 -1.78 -10.03 4.72
N ASN A 148 -2.15 -10.09 3.45
CA ASN A 148 -2.70 -11.27 2.78
C ASN A 148 -1.85 -11.67 1.56
N SER A 149 -0.53 -11.46 1.65
CA SER A 149 0.42 -11.56 0.53
C SER A 149 0.48 -12.90 -0.20
N ALA A 150 -0.08 -13.95 0.40
CA ALA A 150 -0.08 -15.30 -0.13
C ALA A 150 -1.50 -15.90 -0.19
N LYS A 151 -2.55 -15.11 0.09
CA LYS A 151 -3.92 -15.61 0.09
C LYS A 151 -4.58 -15.33 -1.24
N HIS A 152 -5.19 -16.36 -1.83
CA HIS A 152 -5.98 -16.28 -3.05
C HIS A 152 -7.24 -17.12 -2.94
N SER A 153 -8.38 -16.61 -3.41
CA SER A 153 -9.61 -17.38 -3.46
C SER A 153 -9.60 -18.40 -4.60
N ASN A 154 -10.46 -19.41 -4.50
CA ASN A 154 -10.62 -20.39 -5.58
C ASN A 154 -11.15 -19.72 -6.85
N GLU A 155 -12.05 -18.76 -6.70
CA GLU A 155 -12.63 -17.96 -7.77
C GLU A 155 -11.56 -17.17 -8.52
N THR A 156 -10.63 -16.55 -7.79
CA THR A 156 -9.49 -15.85 -8.40
C THR A 156 -8.55 -16.85 -9.09
N ILE A 157 -8.22 -17.97 -8.45
CA ILE A 157 -7.36 -19.02 -9.04
C ILE A 157 -7.95 -19.55 -10.36
N GLU A 158 -9.22 -19.95 -10.36
CA GLU A 158 -9.92 -20.44 -11.55
C GLU A 158 -9.95 -19.39 -12.66
N ARG A 159 -10.30 -18.15 -12.32
CA ARG A 159 -10.37 -17.02 -13.26
C ARG A 159 -9.01 -16.72 -13.89
N ILE A 160 -7.93 -16.78 -13.09
CA ILE A 160 -6.57 -16.57 -13.59
C ILE A 160 -6.17 -17.71 -14.53
N LYS A 161 -6.47 -18.96 -14.17
CA LYS A 161 -6.23 -20.12 -15.04
C LYS A 161 -6.99 -20.01 -16.36
N GLU A 162 -8.27 -19.70 -16.34
CA GLU A 162 -9.10 -19.60 -17.55
C GLU A 162 -8.67 -18.45 -18.47
N ARG A 163 -8.35 -17.29 -17.90
CA ARG A 163 -8.10 -16.08 -18.67
C ARG A 163 -6.68 -15.98 -19.18
N TYR A 164 -5.73 -16.56 -18.45
CA TYR A 164 -4.31 -16.32 -18.66
C TYR A 164 -3.45 -17.59 -18.69
N ASP A 165 -4.06 -18.77 -18.51
CA ASP A 165 -3.36 -20.07 -18.44
C ASP A 165 -2.21 -20.09 -17.43
N TYR A 166 -2.43 -19.47 -16.27
CA TYR A 166 -1.46 -19.42 -15.18
C TYR A 166 -2.01 -20.14 -13.95
N ASP A 167 -1.17 -20.99 -13.35
CA ASP A 167 -1.51 -21.76 -12.15
C ASP A 167 -1.14 -20.94 -10.90
N LEU A 168 -2.08 -20.10 -10.46
CA LEU A 168 -1.97 -19.38 -9.19
C LEU A 168 -2.18 -20.36 -8.02
N VAL A 169 -1.35 -20.26 -6.98
CA VAL A 169 -1.37 -21.18 -5.83
C VAL A 169 -1.62 -20.40 -4.55
N ASP A 170 -2.71 -20.73 -3.84
CA ASP A 170 -2.96 -20.21 -2.49
C ASP A 170 -1.89 -20.71 -1.50
N GLY A 171 -1.43 -19.82 -0.63
CA GLY A 171 -0.34 -20.03 0.31
C GLY A 171 1.05 -19.74 -0.24
N GLU A 172 1.20 -19.44 -1.54
CA GLU A 172 2.47 -19.02 -2.13
C GLU A 172 2.53 -17.50 -2.30
N TYR A 173 3.60 -16.87 -1.82
CA TYR A 173 3.80 -15.44 -2.01
C TYR A 173 4.07 -15.14 -3.49
N LEU A 174 3.18 -14.34 -4.08
CA LEU A 174 3.36 -13.81 -5.42
C LEU A 174 3.36 -12.28 -5.34
N PRO A 175 4.53 -11.64 -5.50
CA PRO A 175 4.61 -10.19 -5.40
C PRO A 175 3.72 -9.51 -6.46
N THR A 176 2.93 -8.54 -6.01
CA THR A 176 2.06 -7.74 -6.87
C THR A 176 2.75 -6.45 -7.25
N TYR A 177 3.02 -6.29 -8.54
CA TYR A 177 3.93 -5.28 -9.00
C TYR A 177 3.18 -4.09 -9.62
N GLY A 178 3.24 -2.97 -8.92
CA GLY A 178 2.48 -1.78 -9.21
C GLY A 178 2.95 -0.96 -10.42
N VAL A 179 2.18 0.04 -10.81
CA VAL A 179 2.52 0.97 -11.88
C VAL A 179 3.71 1.85 -11.45
N ILE A 180 4.84 1.71 -12.14
CA ILE A 180 6.07 2.44 -11.85
C ILE A 180 5.98 3.93 -12.21
N LYS A 181 5.26 4.25 -13.29
CA LYS A 181 5.10 5.62 -13.81
C LYS A 181 3.76 5.77 -14.54
N ALA A 182 3.27 7.01 -14.60
CA ALA A 182 2.11 7.34 -15.40
C ALA A 182 2.36 7.03 -16.89
N GLY A 183 1.36 6.49 -17.57
CA GLY A 183 1.50 5.98 -18.92
C GLY A 183 0.16 5.91 -19.66
N SER A 184 0.24 5.77 -20.98
CA SER A 184 -0.92 5.63 -21.86
C SER A 184 -0.80 4.35 -22.66
N ARG A 185 -1.93 3.68 -22.92
CA ARG A 185 -1.98 2.44 -23.70
C ARG A 185 -1.12 1.31 -23.13
N LEU A 186 -1.05 1.20 -21.81
CA LEU A 186 -0.43 0.09 -21.11
C LEU A 186 -1.26 -1.19 -21.33
N GLU A 187 -0.62 -2.33 -21.60
CA GLU A 187 -1.31 -3.58 -21.91
C GLU A 187 -1.62 -4.45 -20.67
N PHE A 188 -2.71 -4.16 -19.95
CA PHE A 188 -3.10 -4.80 -18.68
C PHE A 188 -3.00 -6.35 -18.63
N SER A 189 -3.14 -7.04 -19.76
CA SER A 189 -3.16 -8.51 -19.86
C SER A 189 -1.79 -9.20 -19.74
N ARG A 190 -0.77 -8.53 -19.18
CA ARG A 190 0.63 -9.00 -19.19
C ARG A 190 1.37 -8.81 -17.86
N ILE A 191 0.61 -8.73 -16.77
CA ILE A 191 1.08 -8.75 -15.37
C ILE A 191 1.50 -10.18 -14.95
N ILE A 192 1.07 -11.19 -15.71
CA ILE A 192 1.33 -12.60 -15.43
C ILE A 192 2.65 -13.04 -16.07
N PRO A 193 3.49 -13.82 -15.37
CA PRO A 193 4.68 -14.39 -15.96
C PRO A 193 4.30 -15.33 -17.09
N THR A 194 4.85 -15.11 -18.29
CA THR A 194 4.78 -16.06 -19.41
C THR A 194 6.14 -16.72 -19.62
N GLU A 195 6.23 -17.79 -20.44
CA GLU A 195 7.51 -18.36 -20.86
C GLU A 195 8.45 -17.32 -21.51
N ASP A 196 7.88 -16.27 -22.13
CA ASP A 196 8.58 -15.11 -22.70
C ASP A 196 8.86 -13.98 -21.68
N GLY A 197 8.57 -14.20 -20.39
CA GLY A 197 8.64 -13.20 -19.32
C GLY A 197 7.37 -12.37 -19.15
N TYR A 198 7.46 -11.25 -18.43
CA TYR A 198 6.36 -10.33 -18.15
C TYR A 198 6.34 -9.18 -19.17
N LYS A 199 5.18 -8.60 -19.53
CA LYS A 199 5.12 -7.54 -20.57
C LYS A 199 4.13 -6.39 -20.30
N ILE A 200 4.36 -5.58 -19.28
CA ILE A 200 4.29 -4.11 -19.37
C ILE A 200 5.31 -3.59 -18.38
N ASP A 201 6.41 -2.95 -18.82
CA ASP A 201 7.37 -2.28 -17.91
C ASP A 201 7.60 -3.05 -16.56
N TYR A 202 7.57 -4.39 -16.61
CA TYR A 202 7.73 -5.25 -15.45
C TYR A 202 9.21 -5.32 -15.26
N ASP A 203 9.67 -4.51 -14.34
CA ASP A 203 11.07 -4.41 -13.99
C ASP A 203 11.20 -5.04 -12.59
N PRO A 204 11.44 -6.36 -12.51
CA PRO A 204 11.56 -7.03 -11.22
C PRO A 204 12.72 -6.44 -10.42
N GLU A 205 13.71 -5.85 -11.09
CA GLU A 205 14.79 -5.11 -10.42
C GLU A 205 14.25 -3.84 -9.78
N TYR A 206 13.36 -3.11 -10.46
CA TYR A 206 12.71 -1.92 -9.91
C TYR A 206 11.85 -2.24 -8.69
N PHE A 207 11.11 -3.35 -8.72
CA PHE A 207 10.28 -3.74 -7.57
C PHE A 207 11.08 -4.36 -6.44
N ALA A 208 12.23 -4.99 -6.72
CA ALA A 208 13.18 -5.39 -5.68
C ALA A 208 13.72 -4.19 -4.88
N LEU A 209 13.54 -2.95 -5.36
CA LEU A 209 13.85 -1.73 -4.60
C LEU A 209 12.77 -1.38 -3.57
N GLN A 210 11.58 -1.97 -3.66
CA GLN A 210 10.53 -1.80 -2.66
C GLN A 210 10.90 -2.60 -1.41
N ARG A 211 10.65 -2.01 -0.24
CA ARG A 211 10.76 -2.72 1.02
C ARG A 211 9.36 -3.15 1.44
N THR A 212 9.11 -4.44 1.29
CA THR A 212 7.84 -5.06 1.65
C THR A 212 8.03 -6.00 2.83
N ILE A 213 7.11 -5.94 3.80
CA ILE A 213 7.01 -6.89 4.90
C ILE A 213 5.70 -7.66 4.78
N THR A 214 5.73 -8.94 5.14
CA THR A 214 4.57 -9.84 5.12
C THR A 214 4.35 -10.53 6.47
N SER A 215 5.21 -10.23 7.45
CA SER A 215 5.19 -10.81 8.80
C SER A 215 5.50 -9.74 9.85
N PHE A 216 4.83 -9.84 11.00
CA PHE A 216 5.01 -8.98 12.16
C PHE A 216 6.38 -9.11 12.84
N GLU A 217 7.15 -10.16 12.50
CA GLU A 217 8.54 -10.30 12.96
C GLU A 217 9.48 -9.27 12.34
N ASN A 218 9.06 -8.63 11.25
CA ASN A 218 9.84 -7.61 10.56
C ASN A 218 9.46 -6.22 11.06
N SER A 219 10.44 -5.44 11.50
CA SER A 219 10.20 -4.06 11.89
C SER A 219 9.83 -3.22 10.69
N ILE A 220 8.96 -2.23 10.88
CA ILE A 220 8.72 -1.20 9.88
C ILE A 220 9.89 -0.20 9.90
N PHE A 221 10.27 0.36 11.04
CA PHE A 221 11.36 1.34 11.14
C PHE A 221 12.12 1.24 12.45
N LYS A 222 13.31 1.84 12.48
CA LYS A 222 13.93 2.26 13.73
C LYS A 222 13.47 3.68 14.09
N ILE A 223 13.04 3.90 15.33
CA ILE A 223 12.58 5.19 15.83
C ILE A 223 13.49 5.71 16.96
N PRO A 224 14.11 6.90 16.82
CA PRO A 224 15.02 7.44 17.83
C PRO A 224 14.27 7.97 19.06
N ASN A 225 15.01 8.34 20.11
CA ASN A 225 14.51 9.08 21.27
C ASN A 225 14.08 10.52 20.90
N ALA A 226 12.96 10.66 20.20
CA ALA A 226 12.58 11.87 19.49
C ALA A 226 11.06 11.91 19.19
N ILE A 227 10.60 12.97 18.53
CA ILE A 227 9.29 13.03 17.89
C ILE A 227 9.49 12.75 16.41
N THR A 228 8.97 11.62 15.93
CA THR A 228 9.05 11.18 14.54
C THR A 228 7.73 11.43 13.82
N LYS A 229 7.80 12.08 12.65
CA LYS A 229 6.65 12.18 11.74
C LYS A 229 6.61 10.95 10.83
N MET A 230 5.46 10.29 10.79
CA MET A 230 5.20 9.18 9.89
C MET A 230 3.96 9.47 9.05
N ARG A 231 3.98 9.13 7.77
CA ARG A 231 2.81 9.14 6.90
C ARG A 231 2.36 7.71 6.63
N ILE A 232 1.08 7.47 6.83
CA ILE A 232 0.43 6.17 6.67
C ILE A 232 -0.44 6.23 5.42
N TYR A 233 -0.47 5.14 4.67
CA TYR A 233 -1.32 4.91 3.51
C TYR A 233 -2.12 3.62 3.69
N VAL A 234 -3.35 3.60 3.18
CA VAL A 234 -4.14 2.39 2.98
C VAL A 234 -4.77 2.46 1.59
N TRP A 235 -4.58 1.43 0.78
CA TRP A 235 -5.17 1.34 -0.56
C TRP A 235 -5.46 -0.11 -0.96
N ILE A 236 -6.25 -0.25 -2.02
CA ILE A 236 -6.45 -1.52 -2.74
C ILE A 236 -5.46 -1.51 -3.91
N GLU A 237 -4.53 -2.46 -3.96
CA GLU A 237 -3.54 -2.57 -5.03
C GLU A 237 -4.18 -3.13 -6.30
N GLY A 238 -4.37 -2.28 -7.30
CA GLY A 238 -5.09 -2.63 -8.51
C GLY A 238 -4.36 -3.55 -9.49
N GLN A 239 -3.11 -3.93 -9.21
CA GLN A 239 -2.38 -4.96 -9.97
C GLN A 239 -2.36 -6.32 -9.27
N ASP A 240 -2.89 -6.39 -8.05
CA ASP A 240 -3.08 -7.64 -7.32
C ASP A 240 -4.13 -8.51 -8.03
N PHE A 241 -3.92 -9.84 -8.04
CA PHE A 241 -4.79 -10.76 -8.76
C PHE A 241 -6.18 -10.84 -8.16
N ASP A 242 -6.29 -10.65 -6.84
CA ASP A 242 -7.56 -10.64 -6.11
C ASP A 242 -8.31 -9.31 -6.30
N SER A 243 -7.66 -8.29 -6.90
CA SER A 243 -8.29 -6.99 -7.18
C SER A 243 -9.20 -7.03 -8.43
N LEU A 244 -9.39 -8.19 -9.05
CA LEU A 244 -10.09 -8.34 -10.34
C LEU A 244 -11.62 -8.23 -10.28
N GLU A 245 -12.19 -7.75 -9.19
CA GLU A 245 -13.62 -7.48 -9.03
C GLU A 245 -14.04 -6.17 -9.72
N THR A 246 -14.37 -6.25 -11.01
CA THR A 246 -14.91 -5.09 -11.75
C THR A 246 -16.39 -4.80 -11.51
N ASN A 247 -17.08 -5.61 -10.71
CA ASN A 247 -18.52 -5.50 -10.39
C ASN A 247 -18.78 -5.61 -8.87
N SER A 248 -17.90 -5.06 -8.03
CA SER A 248 -18.16 -4.98 -6.60
C SER A 248 -19.26 -3.94 -6.30
N ASP A 249 -20.23 -4.32 -5.47
CA ASP A 249 -21.27 -3.42 -4.95
C ASP A 249 -20.75 -2.49 -3.82
N GLY A 250 -19.51 -2.72 -3.38
CA GLY A 250 -18.87 -2.01 -2.28
C GLY A 250 -19.30 -2.52 -0.90
N ALA A 251 -18.39 -2.49 0.05
CA ALA A 251 -18.66 -2.88 1.44
C ALA A 251 -17.92 -1.97 2.42
N SER A 252 -18.52 -1.80 3.60
CA SER A 252 -17.87 -1.13 4.71
C SER A 252 -16.79 -2.02 5.32
N VAL A 253 -15.62 -1.46 5.59
CA VAL A 253 -14.48 -2.16 6.19
C VAL A 253 -14.00 -1.46 7.46
N ASN A 254 -13.58 -2.27 8.42
CA ASN A 254 -12.85 -1.85 9.61
C ASN A 254 -11.35 -1.96 9.36
N LEU A 255 -10.63 -0.87 9.59
CA LEU A 255 -9.17 -0.79 9.45
C LEU A 255 -8.56 -0.53 10.82
N VAL A 256 -7.69 -1.42 11.27
CA VAL A 256 -6.94 -1.27 12.52
C VAL A 256 -5.46 -1.34 12.21
N ILE A 257 -4.70 -0.38 12.74
CA ILE A 257 -3.23 -0.37 12.66
C ILE A 257 -2.72 -0.30 14.09
N ASN A 258 -2.03 -1.35 14.51
CA ASN A 258 -1.49 -1.43 15.86
C ASN A 258 0.03 -1.41 15.81
N PHE A 259 0.62 -0.55 16.63
CA PHE A 259 2.06 -0.34 16.67
C PHE A 259 2.61 -0.83 18.00
N VAL A 260 3.63 -1.69 17.92
CA VAL A 260 4.41 -2.11 19.08
C VAL A 260 5.86 -1.71 18.88
N LYS A 261 6.51 -1.27 19.96
CA LYS A 261 7.95 -0.99 19.94
C LYS A 261 8.67 -1.98 20.83
N ASP A 262 9.85 -2.41 20.44
CA ASP A 262 10.80 -3.07 21.33
C ASP A 262 11.79 -2.04 21.91
N LEU A 263 12.55 -2.44 22.93
CA LEU A 263 13.68 -1.66 23.42
C LEU A 263 14.93 -2.29 22.83
N ALA A 264 15.45 -1.74 21.73
CA ALA A 264 16.54 -2.34 20.99
C ALA A 264 17.89 -2.40 21.76
N SER A 265 17.97 -2.01 23.04
CA SER A 265 19.24 -2.03 23.81
C SER A 265 19.11 -1.66 25.29
N TYR A 266 18.73 -2.65 26.10
CA TYR A 266 19.32 -2.81 27.45
C TYR A 266 20.19 -4.08 27.54
N GLU A 267 20.43 -4.78 26.42
CA GLU A 267 21.14 -6.07 26.37
C GLU A 267 22.40 -6.08 25.47
N GLN A 268 23.09 -4.94 25.30
CA GLN A 268 24.47 -4.92 24.77
C GLN A 268 25.44 -4.34 25.80
#